data_AF-A0A5N5SPN5-F1
#
_entry.id   AF-A0A5N5SPN5-F1
#
_cell.length_a   1.000
_cell.length_b   1.000
_cell.length_c   1.000
_cell.angle_alpha   90.00
_cell.angle_beta   90.00
_cell.angle_gamma   90.00
#
_symmetry.space_group_name_H-M   'P 1'
#
loop_
_entity.id
_entity.type
_entity.pdbx_description
1 polymer ?
#
loop_
_entity_poly.entity_id
_entity_poly.type
_entity_poly.pdbx_seq_one_letter_code
_entity_poly.pdbx_strand_id
1 'polypeptide(L)'
;MSRYFTFYGTFFICALACACHNFNDDGECKQECPPMKKYNAISYSWLTNPNGKYAYGATCVGDCPDSGTCVQSCPLKKKDVNGECVPCAGPCSKTCQGAVSVHNGNIDSFKDCTILEGSLTILDHSFDGFQVVYQNFTFGDKYPEMHPSKLEVFSTLEEVTGYINIQATHPEFTNLSFLRNLQVISGRETTEYFSSLYIAKTSLKSLGLRSLRRISSGNVYILENNNLCFAENIRWLKLFKGDELKFQLLLQNNKNEKFCRTGGFVCHEECSEDGCWDIGDDQCLSCRNFKLGDRCVNNCSMFGIYEKESKVCANCHEECEGGCYGSDSSNCVRCKNVKDGPYCVATCPSSKYNNNGECENCHGNCIEGCKGPDNNVGERGCNSCKKALVNDKNDIEYCLQENEQCPYGYFSELVVRKSSGLLKSMVDEFQTSLKHFLQKRFLDYTAFKL
;
A
#
# COMPACT_ATOMS: atom_id res chain seq x y z
N MET A 1 33.48 -50.60 -2.45
CA MET A 1 34.77 -51.11 -1.92
C MET A 1 35.07 -50.39 -0.62
N SER A 2 35.28 -51.18 0.42
CA SER A 2 35.40 -50.81 1.84
C SER A 2 36.40 -49.69 2.15
N ARG A 3 36.13 -48.95 3.22
CA ARG A 3 36.99 -48.96 4.42
C ARG A 3 36.23 -48.48 5.64
N TYR A 4 36.03 -49.41 6.57
CA TYR A 4 35.68 -49.20 7.97
C TYR A 4 36.85 -48.50 8.67
N PHE A 5 36.55 -47.56 9.57
CA PHE A 5 37.47 -47.20 10.65
C PHE A 5 36.68 -47.10 11.95
N THR A 6 37.05 -47.95 12.91
CA THR A 6 36.61 -47.90 14.29
C THR A 6 37.83 -47.62 15.17
N PHE A 7 37.74 -46.51 15.91
CA PHE A 7 38.41 -46.09 17.15
C PHE A 7 39.78 -46.65 17.56
N TYR A 8 40.73 -45.74 17.86
CA TYR A 8 41.43 -45.67 19.17
C TYR A 8 41.92 -44.22 19.42
N GLY A 9 41.88 -43.81 20.70
CA GLY A 9 41.78 -42.43 21.17
C GLY A 9 42.96 -41.48 20.94
N THR A 10 42.61 -40.21 20.72
CA THR A 10 43.29 -39.03 21.25
C THR A 10 42.23 -37.93 21.42
N PHE A 11 42.23 -37.28 22.57
CA PHE A 11 41.34 -36.17 22.94
C PHE A 11 41.22 -35.12 21.83
N PHE A 12 40.06 -35.04 21.18
CA PHE A 12 39.61 -33.80 20.55
C PHE A 12 38.63 -33.15 21.51
N ILE A 13 39.07 -32.06 22.14
CA ILE A 13 38.16 -31.09 22.75
C ILE A 13 37.36 -30.51 21.59
N CYS A 14 36.18 -31.09 21.32
CA CYS A 14 35.19 -30.41 20.52
C CYS A 14 34.59 -29.33 21.42
N ALA A 15 35.08 -28.09 21.27
CA ALA A 15 34.42 -26.94 21.83
C ALA A 15 33.01 -26.88 21.19
N LEU A 16 32.01 -27.37 21.93
CA LEU A 16 30.60 -27.18 21.61
C LEU A 16 30.34 -25.67 21.58
N ALA A 17 30.24 -25.10 20.39
CA ALA A 17 29.69 -23.76 20.23
C ALA A 17 28.20 -23.85 20.56
N CYS A 18 27.82 -23.46 21.77
CA CYS A 18 26.41 -23.23 22.11
C CYS A 18 25.90 -22.05 21.26
N ALA A 19 24.88 -22.28 20.44
CA ALA A 19 24.20 -21.26 19.64
C ALA A 19 22.80 -20.99 20.21
N CYS A 20 22.33 -19.75 20.09
CA CYS A 20 20.96 -19.38 20.49
C CYS A 20 19.93 -20.03 19.55
N HIS A 21 18.76 -20.40 20.10
CA HIS A 21 17.68 -20.99 19.31
C HIS A 21 17.13 -20.01 18.26
N ASN A 22 16.95 -18.74 18.65
CA ASN A 22 16.39 -17.69 17.79
C ASN A 22 17.40 -16.55 17.58
N PHE A 23 17.54 -15.64 18.56
CA PHE A 23 18.43 -14.49 18.43
C PHE A 23 19.40 -14.39 19.61
N ASN A 24 20.64 -14.04 19.32
CA ASN A 24 21.67 -13.64 20.27
C ASN A 24 21.74 -12.11 20.33
N ASP A 25 21.45 -11.53 21.49
CA ASP A 25 21.53 -10.10 21.75
C ASP A 25 22.67 -9.83 22.74
N ASP A 26 23.83 -9.43 22.24
CA ASP A 26 25.06 -9.17 23.02
C ASP A 26 25.46 -10.29 24.01
N GLY A 27 25.19 -11.56 23.66
CA GLY A 27 25.50 -12.74 24.47
C GLY A 27 24.31 -13.36 25.20
N GLU A 28 23.13 -12.73 25.15
CA GLU A 28 21.88 -13.28 25.70
C GLU A 28 20.97 -13.85 24.60
N CYS A 29 20.47 -15.07 24.79
CA CYS A 29 19.52 -15.66 23.85
C CYS A 29 18.09 -15.12 24.10
N LYS A 30 17.52 -14.43 23.11
CA LYS A 30 16.16 -13.87 23.13
C LYS A 30 15.29 -14.48 22.04
N GLN A 31 13.97 -14.46 22.29
CA GLN A 31 12.96 -14.92 21.33
C GLN A 31 12.79 -13.93 20.17
N GLU A 32 12.87 -12.63 20.45
CA GLU A 32 12.76 -11.55 19.48
C GLU A 32 13.75 -10.42 19.83
N CYS A 33 14.22 -9.69 18.82
CA CYS A 33 15.05 -8.51 19.04
C CYS A 33 14.24 -7.32 19.58
N PRO A 34 14.87 -6.42 20.36
CA PRO A 34 14.23 -5.20 20.84
C PRO A 34 13.56 -4.39 19.71
N PRO A 35 12.26 -4.03 19.83
CA PRO A 35 11.51 -3.38 18.75
C PRO A 35 12.00 -1.95 18.48
N MET A 36 11.95 -1.53 17.22
CA MET A 36 12.41 -0.21 16.74
C MET A 36 11.61 0.98 17.29
N LYS A 37 10.35 0.75 17.67
CA LYS A 37 9.46 1.77 18.19
C LYS A 37 8.89 1.33 19.53
N LYS A 38 8.84 2.25 20.48
CA LYS A 38 8.20 2.10 21.77
C LYS A 38 7.07 3.12 21.87
N TYR A 39 5.88 2.64 22.19
CA TYR A 39 4.74 3.51 22.42
C TYR A 39 4.96 4.35 23.68
N ASN A 40 4.91 5.68 23.56
CA ASN A 40 4.98 6.60 24.68
C ASN A 40 3.58 7.04 25.09
N ALA A 41 3.17 6.58 26.27
CA ALA A 41 1.85 6.87 26.84
C ALA A 41 1.65 8.34 27.26
N ILE A 42 2.73 9.15 27.35
CA ILE A 42 2.66 10.58 27.72
C ILE A 42 2.43 11.45 26.47
N SER A 43 3.14 11.17 25.38
CA SER A 43 3.05 11.93 24.13
C SER A 43 2.04 11.35 23.13
N TYR A 44 1.37 10.26 23.49
CA TYR A 44 0.39 9.55 22.65
C TYR A 44 0.93 9.18 21.27
N SER A 45 2.20 8.76 21.22
CA SER A 45 2.89 8.53 19.95
C SER A 45 3.91 7.39 20.03
N TRP A 46 4.14 6.74 18.90
CA TRP A 46 5.21 5.76 18.74
C TRP A 46 6.54 6.49 18.61
N LEU A 47 7.34 6.44 19.67
CA LEU A 47 8.68 7.00 19.66
C LEU A 47 9.71 5.97 19.22
N THR A 48 10.77 6.42 18.58
CA THR A 48 11.93 5.58 18.29
C THR A 48 12.48 5.02 19.60
N ASN A 49 12.65 3.70 19.69
CA ASN A 49 13.27 3.06 20.84
C ASN A 49 14.79 3.20 20.71
N PRO A 50 15.48 3.90 21.65
CA PRO A 50 16.93 4.05 21.59
C PRO A 50 17.68 2.73 21.68
N ASN A 51 17.04 1.70 22.23
CA ASN A 51 17.59 0.34 22.36
C ASN A 51 17.01 -0.62 21.31
N GLY A 52 16.34 -0.12 20.27
CA GLY A 52 15.80 -0.94 19.19
C GLY A 52 16.95 -1.58 18.40
N LYS A 53 16.85 -2.88 18.11
CA LYS A 53 17.88 -3.62 17.38
C LYS A 53 17.28 -4.39 16.21
N TYR A 54 18.01 -4.43 15.10
CA TYR A 54 17.62 -5.20 13.92
C TYR A 54 17.95 -6.67 14.12
N ALA A 55 17.10 -7.56 13.59
CA ALA A 55 17.40 -8.97 13.47
C ALA A 55 18.30 -9.21 12.25
N TYR A 56 19.56 -9.60 12.48
CA TYR A 56 20.53 -9.98 11.44
C TYR A 56 20.88 -11.46 11.58
N GLY A 57 20.28 -12.32 10.75
CA GLY A 57 20.39 -13.76 10.90
C GLY A 57 19.89 -14.21 12.27
N ALA A 58 20.76 -14.81 13.09
CA ALA A 58 20.47 -15.23 14.47
C ALA A 58 21.01 -14.27 15.55
N THR A 59 21.26 -12.99 15.21
CA THR A 59 21.86 -11.99 16.13
C THR A 59 21.08 -10.66 16.08
N CYS A 60 20.99 -9.95 17.20
CA CYS A 60 20.41 -8.61 17.29
C CYS A 60 21.52 -7.55 17.21
N VAL A 61 21.42 -6.61 16.28
CA VAL A 61 22.43 -5.55 16.06
C VAL A 61 21.83 -4.15 16.24
N GLY A 62 22.55 -3.27 16.93
CA GLY A 62 22.12 -1.88 17.24
C GLY A 62 22.09 -0.99 16.01
N ASP A 63 23.15 -1.06 15.22
CA ASP A 63 23.22 -0.50 13.88
C ASP A 63 23.44 -1.66 12.90
N CYS A 64 22.72 -1.66 11.79
CA CYS A 64 23.08 -2.55 10.70
C CYS A 64 24.47 -2.12 10.20
N PRO A 65 25.48 -3.01 10.11
CA PRO A 65 26.70 -2.69 9.39
C PRO A 65 26.30 -2.36 7.95
N ASP A 66 26.36 -1.07 7.59
CA ASP A 66 25.85 -0.49 6.35
C ASP A 66 24.58 -1.17 5.81
N SER A 67 23.54 -1.15 6.64
CA SER A 67 22.09 -1.21 6.33
C SER A 67 21.58 -2.19 5.26
N GLY A 68 21.04 -3.32 5.76
CA GLY A 68 20.00 -4.11 5.08
C GLY A 68 20.55 -5.08 4.04
N THR A 69 19.88 -6.22 3.86
CA THR A 69 20.24 -7.24 2.86
C THR A 69 20.64 -6.59 1.52
N CYS A 70 21.93 -6.62 1.16
CA CYS A 70 22.38 -6.21 -0.16
C CYS A 70 21.79 -7.18 -1.18
N VAL A 71 20.76 -6.71 -1.87
CA VAL A 71 20.27 -7.33 -3.08
C VAL A 71 20.97 -6.65 -4.26
N GLN A 72 21.41 -7.42 -5.25
CA GLN A 72 22.06 -6.88 -6.45
C GLN A 72 21.12 -5.93 -7.25
N SER A 73 19.82 -6.00 -6.98
CA SER A 73 18.78 -5.13 -7.53
C SER A 73 17.64 -5.05 -6.52
N CYS A 74 16.97 -3.89 -6.39
CA CYS A 74 15.88 -3.75 -5.44
C CYS A 74 14.75 -4.78 -5.69
N PRO A 75 14.10 -5.30 -4.64
CA PRO A 75 13.01 -6.26 -4.78
C PRO A 75 11.84 -5.65 -5.59
N LEU A 76 11.04 -6.51 -6.23
CA LEU A 76 9.81 -6.10 -6.91
C LEU A 76 8.96 -5.22 -5.96
N LYS A 77 8.59 -4.01 -6.40
CA LYS A 77 7.91 -2.93 -5.63
C LYS A 77 8.81 -1.99 -4.81
N LYS A 78 10.13 -2.05 -4.96
CA LYS A 78 11.07 -1.05 -4.43
C LYS A 78 11.97 -0.47 -5.53
N LYS A 79 12.38 0.79 -5.38
CA LYS A 79 13.34 1.47 -6.25
C LYS A 79 14.58 1.88 -5.47
N ASP A 80 15.70 1.96 -6.16
CA ASP A 80 16.94 2.51 -5.61
C ASP A 80 16.82 4.04 -5.52
N VAL A 81 16.94 4.58 -4.31
CA VAL A 81 17.12 6.01 -4.08
C VAL A 81 18.37 6.15 -3.21
N ASN A 82 19.47 6.59 -3.82
CA ASN A 82 20.77 6.81 -3.18
C ASN A 82 21.33 5.58 -2.43
N GLY A 83 21.18 4.37 -2.98
CA GLY A 83 21.67 3.13 -2.39
C GLY A 83 20.69 2.47 -1.43
N GLU A 84 19.50 3.04 -1.22
CA GLU A 84 18.45 2.49 -0.37
C GLU A 84 17.23 2.07 -1.19
N CYS A 85 16.77 0.82 -1.00
CA CYS A 85 15.58 0.31 -1.65
C CYS A 85 14.30 0.79 -0.95
N VAL A 86 13.76 1.91 -1.42
CA VAL A 86 12.52 2.50 -0.91
C VAL A 86 11.29 1.94 -1.64
N PRO A 87 10.15 1.72 -0.96
CA PRO A 87 8.90 1.38 -1.63
C PRO A 87 8.54 2.41 -2.71
N CYS A 88 8.14 1.93 -3.89
CA CYS A 88 7.68 2.80 -4.95
C CYS A 88 6.34 3.46 -4.55
N ALA A 89 6.21 4.76 -4.79
CA ALA A 89 4.93 5.45 -4.70
C ALA A 89 4.12 5.10 -5.96
N GLY A 90 3.46 3.93 -5.95
CA GLY A 90 2.83 3.34 -7.14
C GLY A 90 3.64 2.18 -7.75
N PRO A 91 3.40 1.81 -9.02
CA PRO A 91 4.22 0.83 -9.74
C PRO A 91 5.69 1.27 -9.76
N CYS A 92 6.64 0.33 -9.63
CA CYS A 92 8.04 0.70 -9.74
C CYS A 92 8.43 1.03 -11.15
N SER A 93 9.37 1.98 -11.28
CA SER A 93 9.85 2.40 -12.58
C SER A 93 10.53 1.23 -13.29
N LYS A 94 9.88 0.71 -14.33
CA LYS A 94 10.43 -0.32 -15.22
C LYS A 94 10.58 0.31 -16.59
N THR A 95 11.81 0.39 -17.07
CA THR A 95 12.12 0.83 -18.42
C THR A 95 12.07 -0.35 -19.37
N CYS A 96 11.35 -0.19 -20.47
CA CYS A 96 11.17 -1.20 -21.50
C CYS A 96 11.53 -0.61 -22.86
N GLN A 97 12.14 -1.42 -23.72
CA GLN A 97 12.49 -1.00 -25.08
C GLN A 97 11.25 -0.99 -25.95
N GLY A 98 11.08 0.06 -26.74
CA GLY A 98 10.05 0.18 -27.76
C GLY A 98 10.19 -0.88 -28.84
N ALA A 99 9.09 -1.18 -29.50
CA ALA A 99 9.06 -2.07 -30.66
C ALA A 99 8.65 -1.29 -31.91
N VAL A 100 9.00 -1.81 -33.08
CA VAL A 100 8.62 -1.22 -34.38
C VAL A 100 7.10 -1.08 -34.49
N SER A 101 6.37 -2.12 -34.07
CA SER A 101 4.91 -2.09 -33.90
C SER A 101 4.49 -3.07 -32.81
N VAL A 102 3.42 -2.75 -32.09
CA VAL A 102 2.81 -3.65 -31.10
C VAL A 102 2.00 -4.73 -31.82
N HIS A 103 2.09 -5.97 -31.37
CA HIS A 103 1.29 -7.09 -31.87
C HIS A 103 1.16 -8.18 -30.80
N ASN A 104 0.34 -9.19 -31.06
CA ASN A 104 0.09 -10.27 -30.10
C ASN A 104 1.36 -10.99 -29.60
N GLY A 105 2.44 -11.00 -30.40
CA GLY A 105 3.69 -11.66 -30.06
C GLY A 105 4.60 -10.89 -29.10
N ASN A 106 4.45 -9.58 -28.98
CA ASN A 106 5.32 -8.73 -28.14
C ASN A 106 4.59 -8.01 -27.00
N ILE A 107 3.25 -7.98 -27.00
CA ILE A 107 2.45 -7.20 -26.05
C ILE A 107 2.79 -7.50 -24.58
N ASP A 108 3.03 -8.76 -24.23
CA ASP A 108 3.31 -9.17 -22.85
C ASP A 108 4.67 -8.70 -22.35
N SER A 109 5.60 -8.33 -23.25
CA SER A 109 6.89 -7.76 -22.86
C SER A 109 6.76 -6.38 -22.21
N PHE A 110 5.65 -5.67 -22.51
CA PHE A 110 5.37 -4.33 -21.99
C PHE A 110 4.67 -4.33 -20.62
N LYS A 111 4.42 -5.51 -20.04
CA LYS A 111 3.76 -5.62 -18.74
C LYS A 111 4.56 -4.91 -17.65
N ASP A 112 3.87 -4.12 -16.83
CA ASP A 112 4.43 -3.35 -15.71
C ASP A 112 5.46 -2.28 -16.14
N CYS A 113 5.54 -1.93 -17.43
CA CYS A 113 6.43 -0.89 -17.91
C CYS A 113 5.89 0.49 -17.57
N THR A 114 6.75 1.36 -17.04
CA THR A 114 6.42 2.75 -16.71
C THR A 114 7.09 3.73 -17.67
N ILE A 115 8.25 3.36 -18.23
CA ILE A 115 8.97 4.16 -19.23
C ILE A 115 9.19 3.28 -20.46
N LEU A 116 8.76 3.77 -21.61
CA LEU A 116 9.06 3.17 -22.91
C LEU A 116 10.21 3.94 -23.55
N GLU A 117 11.37 3.31 -23.61
CA GLU A 117 12.53 3.84 -24.33
C GLU A 117 12.39 3.52 -25.82
N GLY A 118 12.14 4.55 -26.62
CA GLY A 118 11.77 4.45 -28.03
C GLY A 118 10.32 4.85 -28.24
N SER A 119 9.66 4.21 -29.20
CA SER A 119 8.37 4.66 -29.72
C SER A 119 7.29 3.59 -29.57
N LEU A 120 6.03 4.03 -29.47
CA LEU A 120 4.84 3.17 -29.41
C LEU A 120 4.07 3.27 -30.73
N THR A 121 3.98 2.18 -31.47
CA THR A 121 3.28 2.14 -32.76
C THR A 121 2.20 1.05 -32.75
N ILE A 122 0.94 1.44 -33.02
CA ILE A 122 -0.22 0.54 -33.13
C ILE A 122 -0.83 0.74 -34.51
N LEU A 123 -0.93 -0.32 -35.29
CA LEU A 123 -1.38 -0.30 -36.70
C LEU A 123 -2.53 -1.30 -36.89
N ASP A 124 -3.26 -1.26 -38.01
CA ASP A 124 -4.35 -2.22 -38.27
C ASP A 124 -3.90 -3.69 -38.11
N HIS A 125 -2.70 -4.03 -38.57
CA HIS A 125 -2.14 -5.39 -38.41
C HIS A 125 -1.87 -5.79 -36.96
N SER A 126 -1.82 -4.84 -36.03
CA SER A 126 -1.79 -5.13 -34.60
C SER A 126 -3.05 -5.91 -34.19
N PHE A 127 -4.20 -5.56 -34.77
CA PHE A 127 -5.51 -6.17 -34.47
C PHE A 127 -5.86 -7.28 -35.46
N ASP A 128 -5.60 -7.10 -36.76
CA ASP A 128 -5.91 -8.06 -37.81
C ASP A 128 -4.95 -9.26 -37.85
N GLY A 129 -3.82 -9.16 -37.13
CA GLY A 129 -2.73 -10.12 -37.23
C GLY A 129 -2.00 -10.01 -38.56
N PHE A 130 -0.85 -10.69 -38.67
CA PHE A 130 -0.07 -10.67 -39.90
C PHE A 130 0.90 -11.85 -39.98
N GLN A 131 1.40 -12.07 -41.19
CA GLN A 131 2.47 -13.01 -41.49
C GLN A 131 3.72 -12.20 -41.83
N VAL A 132 4.83 -12.43 -41.12
CA VAL A 132 6.11 -11.84 -41.49
C VAL A 132 6.51 -12.36 -42.86
N VAL A 133 6.86 -11.46 -43.77
CA VAL A 133 7.42 -11.77 -45.09
C VAL A 133 8.79 -11.12 -45.17
N TYR A 134 9.84 -11.93 -45.30
CA TYR A 134 11.20 -11.45 -45.45
C TYR A 134 11.46 -10.92 -46.86
N GLN A 135 12.52 -10.12 -47.03
CA GLN A 135 12.89 -9.54 -48.34
C GLN A 135 13.18 -10.60 -49.42
N ASN A 136 13.54 -11.82 -49.03
CA ASN A 136 13.73 -12.96 -49.93
C ASN A 136 12.42 -13.72 -50.26
N PHE A 137 11.25 -13.13 -49.97
CA PHE A 137 9.92 -13.72 -50.15
C PHE A 137 9.64 -15.00 -49.35
N THR A 138 10.44 -15.28 -48.32
CA THR A 138 10.15 -16.39 -47.40
C THR A 138 9.24 -15.92 -46.25
N PHE A 139 8.45 -16.85 -45.72
CA PHE A 139 7.54 -16.60 -44.60
C PHE A 139 8.27 -16.78 -43.27
N GLY A 140 8.17 -15.78 -42.41
CA GLY A 140 8.62 -15.84 -41.02
C GLY A 140 7.52 -16.23 -40.05
N ASP A 141 7.51 -15.60 -38.87
CA ASP A 141 6.50 -15.85 -37.86
C ASP A 141 5.11 -15.36 -38.28
N LYS A 142 4.08 -16.12 -37.89
CA LYS A 142 2.68 -15.71 -38.01
C LYS A 142 2.18 -15.20 -36.67
N TYR A 143 1.69 -13.98 -36.63
CA TYR A 143 1.07 -13.40 -35.45
C TYR A 143 -0.45 -13.37 -35.61
N PRO A 144 -1.21 -13.96 -34.68
CA PRO A 144 -2.66 -13.92 -34.72
C PRO A 144 -3.18 -12.52 -34.40
N GLU A 145 -4.46 -12.33 -34.69
CA GLU A 145 -5.26 -11.17 -34.29
C GLU A 145 -5.12 -10.88 -32.78
N MET A 146 -5.15 -9.59 -32.43
CA MET A 146 -5.04 -9.13 -31.05
C MET A 146 -6.28 -8.33 -30.67
N HIS A 147 -6.95 -8.73 -29.60
CA HIS A 147 -8.05 -7.94 -29.07
C HIS A 147 -7.52 -6.64 -28.41
N PRO A 148 -8.16 -5.45 -28.61
CA PRO A 148 -7.68 -4.19 -28.03
C PRO A 148 -7.54 -4.18 -26.51
N SER A 149 -8.30 -5.02 -25.79
CA SER A 149 -8.17 -5.16 -24.33
C SER A 149 -6.78 -5.59 -23.87
N LYS A 150 -5.97 -6.24 -24.73
CA LYS A 150 -4.58 -6.56 -24.41
C LYS A 150 -3.68 -5.33 -24.28
N LEU A 151 -4.09 -4.18 -24.84
CA LEU A 151 -3.34 -2.92 -24.68
C LEU A 151 -3.32 -2.41 -23.24
N GLU A 152 -4.17 -2.95 -22.35
CA GLU A 152 -4.22 -2.61 -20.93
C GLU A 152 -2.88 -2.84 -20.20
N VAL A 153 -1.95 -3.61 -20.78
CA VAL A 153 -0.56 -3.71 -20.29
C VAL A 153 0.15 -2.37 -20.19
N PHE A 154 -0.24 -1.38 -21.00
CA PHE A 154 0.33 -0.03 -20.99
C PHE A 154 -0.32 0.88 -19.95
N SER A 155 -1.25 0.39 -19.14
CA SER A 155 -1.91 1.19 -18.10
C SER A 155 -0.93 1.75 -17.07
N THR A 156 0.22 1.11 -16.88
CA THR A 156 1.28 1.59 -15.98
C THR A 156 2.23 2.59 -16.64
N LEU A 157 2.11 2.82 -17.95
CA LEU A 157 3.04 3.63 -18.72
C LEU A 157 2.86 5.12 -18.39
N GLU A 158 3.96 5.77 -18.01
CA GLU A 158 4.00 7.18 -17.62
C GLU A 158 4.80 8.04 -18.61
N GLU A 159 5.78 7.47 -19.31
CA GLU A 159 6.59 8.18 -20.28
C GLU A 159 6.89 7.35 -21.53
N VAL A 160 6.81 7.99 -22.70
CA VAL A 160 7.35 7.49 -23.96
C VAL A 160 8.46 8.44 -24.42
N THR A 161 9.68 7.93 -24.61
CA THR A 161 10.82 8.81 -24.92
C THR A 161 10.85 9.27 -26.38
N GLY A 162 10.33 8.45 -27.30
CA GLY A 162 10.20 8.72 -28.73
C GLY A 162 8.84 9.31 -29.08
N TYR A 163 8.13 8.67 -30.01
CA TYR A 163 6.81 9.09 -30.48
C TYR A 163 5.72 8.04 -30.19
N ILE A 164 4.47 8.46 -30.32
CA ILE A 164 3.29 7.59 -30.33
C ILE A 164 2.61 7.71 -31.70
N ASN A 165 2.46 6.57 -32.38
CA ASN A 165 1.83 6.45 -33.69
C ASN A 165 0.66 5.45 -33.63
N ILE A 166 -0.56 5.90 -33.90
CA ILE A 166 -1.77 5.07 -33.84
C ILE A 166 -2.53 5.21 -35.16
N GLN A 167 -2.55 4.13 -35.93
CA GLN A 167 -3.25 4.03 -37.21
C GLN A 167 -3.94 2.68 -37.30
N ALA A 168 -4.89 2.45 -36.39
CA ALA A 168 -5.56 1.17 -36.24
C ALA A 168 -7.06 1.35 -35.99
N THR A 169 -7.84 0.43 -36.53
CA THR A 169 -9.30 0.39 -36.39
C THR A 169 -9.74 -0.93 -35.78
N HIS A 170 -10.65 -0.86 -34.81
CA HIS A 170 -11.35 -2.03 -34.27
C HIS A 170 -12.65 -1.58 -33.60
N PRO A 171 -13.78 -2.31 -33.70
CA PRO A 171 -15.06 -1.89 -33.12
C PRO A 171 -15.01 -1.52 -31.63
N GLU A 172 -14.17 -2.23 -30.87
CA GLU A 172 -13.97 -2.00 -29.42
C GLU A 172 -12.81 -1.02 -29.10
N PHE A 173 -12.01 -0.62 -30.09
CA PHE A 173 -10.94 0.35 -29.91
C PHE A 173 -11.49 1.78 -30.05
N THR A 174 -12.06 2.27 -28.95
CA THR A 174 -12.85 3.52 -28.93
C THR A 174 -12.17 4.68 -28.21
N ASN A 175 -11.14 4.43 -27.40
CA ASN A 175 -10.33 5.47 -26.74
C ASN A 175 -8.92 4.95 -26.42
N LEU A 176 -8.06 5.82 -25.88
CA LEU A 176 -6.69 5.47 -25.45
C LEU A 176 -6.59 5.37 -23.92
N SER A 177 -7.64 4.93 -23.23
CA SER A 177 -7.66 4.80 -21.76
C SER A 177 -6.63 3.78 -21.21
N PHE A 178 -6.10 2.91 -22.07
CA PHE A 178 -4.94 2.08 -21.75
C PHE A 178 -3.65 2.91 -21.55
N LEU A 179 -3.61 4.17 -21.97
CA LEU A 179 -2.55 5.15 -21.70
C LEU A 179 -2.98 6.22 -20.68
N ARG A 180 -3.98 5.94 -19.84
CA ARG A 180 -4.54 6.91 -18.87
C ARG A 180 -3.52 7.51 -17.90
N ASN A 181 -2.41 6.81 -17.63
CA ASN A 181 -1.34 7.28 -16.75
C ASN A 181 -0.16 7.90 -17.51
N LEU A 182 -0.21 7.97 -18.85
CA LEU A 182 0.85 8.56 -19.66
C LEU A 182 0.93 10.06 -19.39
N GLN A 183 2.11 10.52 -18.99
CA GLN A 183 2.35 11.87 -18.50
C GLN A 183 3.16 12.69 -19.49
N VAL A 184 4.11 12.02 -20.16
CA VAL A 184 5.13 12.66 -20.99
C VAL A 184 5.32 11.91 -22.31
N ILE A 185 5.33 12.68 -23.40
CA ILE A 185 5.89 12.27 -24.69
C ILE A 185 7.13 13.12 -24.93
N SER A 186 8.31 12.52 -24.95
CA SER A 186 9.56 13.29 -25.02
C SER A 186 9.93 13.70 -26.45
N GLY A 187 9.51 12.95 -27.47
CA GLY A 187 9.76 13.31 -28.87
C GLY A 187 11.25 13.33 -29.26
N ARG A 188 12.08 12.50 -28.60
CA ARG A 188 13.50 12.35 -28.98
C ARG A 188 13.66 11.70 -30.37
N GLU A 189 12.65 10.91 -30.73
CA GLU A 189 12.41 10.36 -32.05
C GLU A 189 11.05 10.87 -32.53
N THR A 190 10.90 10.99 -33.84
CA THR A 190 9.65 11.42 -34.48
C THR A 190 9.30 10.51 -35.64
N THR A 191 7.99 10.38 -35.90
CA THR A 191 7.48 9.67 -37.08
C THR A 191 7.25 10.65 -38.24
N GLU A 192 6.44 10.23 -39.22
CA GLU A 192 5.98 11.03 -40.36
C GLU A 192 5.67 12.48 -39.96
N TYR A 193 6.08 13.42 -40.82
CA TYR A 193 5.91 14.87 -40.60
C TYR A 193 6.54 15.38 -39.29
N PHE A 194 7.60 14.73 -38.80
CA PHE A 194 8.28 15.06 -37.55
C PHE A 194 7.35 15.03 -36.33
N SER A 195 6.40 14.09 -36.33
CA SER A 195 5.38 13.99 -35.28
C SER A 195 5.86 13.21 -34.08
N SER A 196 5.58 13.69 -32.88
CA SER A 196 5.71 12.92 -31.63
C SER A 196 4.39 12.30 -31.18
N LEU A 197 3.27 12.83 -31.67
CA LEU A 197 1.95 12.21 -31.55
C LEU A 197 1.25 12.22 -32.91
N TYR A 198 1.03 11.04 -33.47
CA TYR A 198 0.37 10.85 -34.75
C TYR A 198 -0.80 9.88 -34.61
N ILE A 199 -2.03 10.36 -34.80
CA ILE A 199 -3.25 9.56 -34.67
C ILE A 199 -4.08 9.74 -35.94
N ALA A 200 -4.10 8.73 -36.81
CA ALA A 200 -4.78 8.85 -38.09
C ALA A 200 -5.68 7.66 -38.40
N LYS A 201 -6.82 7.90 -39.05
CA LYS A 201 -7.72 6.86 -39.57
C LYS A 201 -8.14 5.82 -38.53
N THR A 202 -8.40 6.24 -37.29
CA THR A 202 -8.77 5.32 -36.21
C THR A 202 -10.28 5.21 -36.00
N SER A 203 -10.70 4.20 -35.23
CA SER A 203 -12.09 4.02 -34.74
C SER A 203 -12.40 4.79 -33.45
N LEU A 204 -11.49 5.66 -33.00
CA LEU A 204 -11.59 6.37 -31.72
C LEU A 204 -12.77 7.35 -31.69
N LYS A 205 -13.39 7.46 -30.52
CA LYS A 205 -14.44 8.42 -30.16
C LYS A 205 -13.92 9.52 -29.23
N SER A 206 -12.92 9.20 -28.43
CA SER A 206 -12.22 10.11 -27.50
C SER A 206 -10.75 9.72 -27.39
N LEU A 207 -9.91 10.58 -26.82
CA LEU A 207 -8.50 10.26 -26.60
C LEU A 207 -8.27 9.61 -25.24
N GLY A 208 -8.88 10.11 -24.16
CA GLY A 208 -8.74 9.52 -22.81
C GLY A 208 -7.33 9.61 -22.19
N LEU A 209 -6.48 10.52 -22.67
CA LEU A 209 -5.10 10.73 -22.19
C LEU A 209 -5.03 11.61 -20.94
N ARG A 210 -5.81 11.27 -19.90
CA ARG A 210 -6.07 12.16 -18.75
C ARG A 210 -4.85 12.65 -17.97
N SER A 211 -3.76 11.88 -17.92
CA SER A 211 -2.52 12.29 -17.23
C SER A 211 -1.53 13.05 -18.11
N LEU A 212 -1.79 13.17 -19.42
CA LEU A 212 -0.85 13.78 -20.35
C LEU A 212 -0.73 15.26 -20.05
N ARG A 213 0.50 15.68 -19.72
CA ARG A 213 0.79 17.05 -19.30
C ARG A 213 1.96 17.69 -20.06
N ARG A 214 2.69 16.89 -20.85
CA ARG A 214 3.89 17.37 -21.53
C ARG A 214 4.17 16.62 -22.82
N ILE A 215 4.34 17.38 -23.90
CA ILE A 215 4.94 16.96 -25.16
C ILE A 215 6.19 17.83 -25.35
N SER A 216 7.37 17.21 -25.29
CA SER A 216 8.63 17.97 -25.19
C SER A 216 9.21 18.37 -26.54
N SER A 217 8.93 17.60 -27.60
CA SER A 217 9.35 17.89 -28.97
C SER A 217 8.45 17.17 -29.96
N GLY A 218 8.56 17.50 -31.25
CA GLY A 218 7.78 16.92 -32.34
C GLY A 218 6.36 17.47 -32.46
N ASN A 219 5.81 17.34 -33.66
CA ASN A 219 4.49 17.84 -34.03
C ASN A 219 3.36 16.91 -33.52
N VAL A 220 2.13 17.44 -33.53
CA VAL A 220 0.92 16.68 -33.21
C VAL A 220 -0.01 16.70 -34.42
N TYR A 221 -0.32 15.51 -34.95
CA TYR A 221 -1.26 15.34 -36.05
C TYR A 221 -2.34 14.35 -35.65
N ILE A 222 -3.60 14.80 -35.70
CA ILE A 222 -4.77 13.97 -35.42
C ILE A 222 -5.73 14.14 -36.60
N LEU A 223 -5.73 13.15 -37.49
CA LEU A 223 -6.29 13.29 -38.84
C LEU A 223 -7.26 12.16 -39.19
N GLU A 224 -8.33 12.46 -39.92
CA GLU A 224 -9.21 11.45 -40.52
C GLU A 224 -9.87 10.50 -39.49
N ASN A 225 -10.07 10.94 -38.25
CA ASN A 225 -10.77 10.17 -37.23
C ASN A 225 -12.25 10.55 -37.20
N ASN A 226 -13.04 9.96 -38.10
CA ASN A 226 -14.43 10.34 -38.39
C ASN A 226 -15.38 10.32 -37.17
N ASN A 227 -15.04 9.58 -36.11
CA ASN A 227 -15.83 9.46 -34.90
C ASN A 227 -15.27 10.22 -33.69
N LEU A 228 -14.07 10.78 -33.81
CA LEU A 228 -13.32 11.36 -32.69
C LEU A 228 -13.86 12.74 -32.30
N CYS A 229 -14.28 12.86 -31.05
CA CYS A 229 -14.67 14.11 -30.40
C CYS A 229 -13.57 14.61 -29.44
N PHE A 230 -13.82 15.76 -28.83
CA PHE A 230 -12.99 16.42 -27.79
C PHE A 230 -11.66 17.03 -28.25
N ALA A 231 -10.93 16.41 -29.17
CA ALA A 231 -9.57 16.81 -29.56
C ALA A 231 -9.43 18.30 -29.97
N GLU A 232 -10.43 18.86 -30.64
CA GLU A 232 -10.47 20.28 -31.06
C GLU A 232 -10.53 21.27 -29.89
N ASN A 233 -11.17 20.88 -28.78
CA ASN A 233 -11.40 21.76 -27.63
C ASN A 233 -10.28 21.72 -26.60
N ILE A 234 -9.23 20.92 -26.85
CA ILE A 234 -8.06 20.80 -25.97
C ILE A 234 -7.11 21.96 -26.24
N ARG A 235 -6.67 22.63 -25.17
CA ARG A 235 -5.65 23.69 -25.26
C ARG A 235 -4.24 23.08 -25.38
N TRP A 236 -3.94 22.52 -26.55
CA TRP A 236 -2.69 21.82 -26.87
C TRP A 236 -1.41 22.63 -26.54
N LEU A 237 -1.45 23.95 -26.70
CA LEU A 237 -0.31 24.82 -26.38
C LEU A 237 0.16 24.66 -24.92
N LYS A 238 -0.73 24.34 -23.97
CA LYS A 238 -0.35 24.08 -22.57
C LYS A 238 0.46 22.80 -22.38
N LEU A 239 0.41 21.87 -23.34
CA LEU A 239 1.14 20.61 -23.29
C LEU A 239 2.53 20.75 -23.91
N PHE A 240 2.72 21.68 -24.84
CA PHE A 240 4.02 21.90 -25.47
C PHE A 240 5.00 22.56 -24.52
N LYS A 241 6.21 22.00 -24.43
CA LYS A 241 7.29 22.58 -23.64
C LYS A 241 8.38 23.10 -24.57
N GLY A 242 8.54 24.42 -24.65
CA GLY A 242 9.57 25.05 -25.45
C GLY A 242 9.06 26.28 -26.18
N ASP A 243 9.73 26.66 -27.25
CA ASP A 243 9.30 27.74 -28.14
C ASP A 243 8.07 27.27 -28.93
N GLU A 244 6.90 27.84 -28.62
CA GLU A 244 5.60 27.49 -29.20
C GLU A 244 5.61 27.56 -30.73
N LEU A 245 6.44 28.42 -31.31
CA LEU A 245 6.55 28.62 -32.76
C LEU A 245 7.18 27.42 -33.50
N LYS A 246 7.74 26.45 -32.77
CA LYS A 246 8.38 25.26 -33.35
C LYS A 246 7.45 24.04 -33.46
N PHE A 247 6.27 24.10 -32.84
CA PHE A 247 5.32 23.00 -32.86
C PHE A 247 4.26 23.23 -33.93
N GLN A 248 4.01 22.21 -34.75
CA GLN A 248 2.83 22.18 -35.62
C GLN A 248 1.76 21.30 -34.99
N LEU A 249 0.54 21.82 -34.98
CA LEU A 249 -0.68 21.12 -34.61
C LEU A 249 -1.58 21.07 -35.84
N LEU A 250 -1.98 19.87 -36.26
CA LEU A 250 -2.97 19.69 -37.31
C LEU A 250 -4.08 18.75 -36.84
N LEU A 251 -5.28 19.31 -36.73
CA LEU A 251 -6.52 18.59 -36.46
C LEU A 251 -7.41 18.76 -37.69
N GLN A 252 -7.59 17.68 -38.47
CA GLN A 252 -8.36 17.74 -39.72
C GLN A 252 -9.13 16.45 -39.97
N ASN A 253 -10.29 16.58 -40.63
CA ASN A 253 -11.14 15.43 -40.97
C ASN A 253 -11.52 14.56 -39.76
N ASN A 254 -11.58 15.15 -38.57
CA ASN A 254 -12.15 14.52 -37.38
C ASN A 254 -13.66 14.82 -37.32
N LYS A 255 -14.37 14.22 -36.36
CA LYS A 255 -15.81 14.47 -36.20
C LYS A 255 -16.07 15.95 -35.91
N ASN A 256 -17.01 16.53 -36.65
CA ASN A 256 -17.37 17.94 -36.46
C ASN A 256 -17.91 18.19 -35.04
N GLU A 257 -17.39 19.25 -34.41
CA GLU A 257 -17.68 19.62 -33.03
C GLU A 257 -19.18 19.79 -32.75
N LYS A 258 -19.95 20.33 -33.71
CA LYS A 258 -21.40 20.50 -33.57
C LYS A 258 -22.11 19.16 -33.38
N PHE A 259 -21.71 18.14 -34.15
CA PHE A 259 -22.27 16.79 -34.03
C PHE A 259 -21.82 16.10 -32.74
N CYS A 260 -20.61 16.40 -32.25
CA CYS A 260 -20.16 15.95 -30.93
C CYS A 260 -21.06 16.52 -29.83
N ARG A 261 -21.32 17.84 -29.85
CA ARG A 261 -22.20 18.51 -28.88
C ARG A 261 -23.63 17.97 -28.91
N THR A 262 -24.23 17.79 -30.09
CA THR A 262 -25.58 17.20 -30.22
C THR A 262 -25.63 15.75 -29.72
N GLY A 263 -24.54 15.00 -29.84
CA GLY A 263 -24.43 13.64 -29.32
C GLY A 263 -24.10 13.54 -27.83
N GLY A 264 -24.01 14.65 -27.09
CA GLY A 264 -23.66 14.66 -25.67
C GLY A 264 -22.16 14.44 -25.39
N PHE A 265 -21.31 14.47 -26.41
CA PHE A 265 -19.84 14.37 -26.25
C PHE A 265 -19.27 15.74 -25.93
N VAL A 266 -19.48 16.19 -24.69
CA VAL A 266 -19.03 17.48 -24.15
C VAL A 266 -18.28 17.29 -22.85
N CYS A 267 -17.36 18.21 -22.55
CA CYS A 267 -16.61 18.17 -21.29
C CYS A 267 -17.53 18.34 -20.09
N HIS A 268 -17.12 17.75 -18.96
CA HIS A 268 -17.81 17.92 -17.69
C HIS A 268 -17.85 19.39 -17.27
N GLU A 269 -18.88 19.79 -16.53
CA GLU A 269 -19.07 21.19 -16.11
C GLU A 269 -17.97 21.71 -15.18
N GLU A 270 -17.29 20.80 -14.47
CA GLU A 270 -16.14 21.12 -13.61
C GLU A 270 -14.82 21.26 -14.38
N CYS A 271 -14.80 20.96 -15.69
CA CYS A 271 -13.66 21.24 -16.53
C CYS A 271 -13.55 22.74 -16.84
N SER A 272 -12.33 23.23 -16.90
CA SER A 272 -12.06 24.58 -17.37
C SER A 272 -12.23 24.69 -18.90
N GLU A 273 -12.02 25.90 -19.43
CA GLU A 273 -11.96 26.17 -20.87
C GLU A 273 -10.68 25.63 -21.54
N ASP A 274 -9.86 24.85 -20.82
CA ASP A 274 -8.71 24.15 -21.39
C ASP A 274 -9.10 22.87 -22.12
N GLY A 275 -10.35 22.41 -21.96
CA GLY A 275 -10.86 21.19 -22.60
C GLY A 275 -10.70 19.94 -21.74
N CYS A 276 -11.00 18.79 -22.35
CA CYS A 276 -11.00 17.48 -21.72
C CYS A 276 -10.64 16.39 -22.73
N TRP A 277 -10.23 15.23 -22.22
CA TRP A 277 -9.80 14.08 -23.02
C TRP A 277 -10.94 13.11 -23.38
N ASP A 278 -12.02 13.14 -22.59
CA ASP A 278 -13.23 12.33 -22.71
C ASP A 278 -14.36 12.93 -21.82
N ILE A 279 -15.50 12.26 -21.71
CA ILE A 279 -16.57 12.56 -20.77
C ILE A 279 -16.11 12.21 -19.34
N GLY A 280 -16.37 13.10 -18.39
CA GLY A 280 -16.11 12.87 -16.97
C GLY A 280 -15.34 14.00 -16.31
N ASP A 281 -15.48 14.11 -14.99
CA ASP A 281 -14.75 15.08 -14.16
C ASP A 281 -13.30 14.68 -13.91
N ASP A 282 -12.90 13.45 -14.24
CA ASP A 282 -11.53 12.93 -14.21
C ASP A 282 -10.79 13.06 -15.55
N GLN A 283 -11.42 13.67 -16.56
CA GLN A 283 -10.90 13.78 -17.92
C GLN A 283 -10.52 15.22 -18.29
N CYS A 284 -10.69 16.17 -17.38
CA CYS A 284 -10.39 17.58 -17.63
C CYS A 284 -8.88 17.79 -17.82
N LEU A 285 -8.49 18.62 -18.79
CA LEU A 285 -7.09 19.06 -18.90
C LEU A 285 -6.69 19.91 -17.69
N SER A 286 -7.62 20.73 -17.18
CA SER A 286 -7.50 21.38 -15.89
C SER A 286 -8.88 21.61 -15.26
N CYS A 287 -8.91 21.62 -13.92
CA CYS A 287 -10.14 21.86 -13.18
C CYS A 287 -10.50 23.34 -13.16
N ARG A 288 -11.79 23.64 -13.30
CA ARG A 288 -12.33 25.01 -13.19
C ARG A 288 -12.11 25.57 -11.78
N ASN A 289 -12.52 24.78 -10.79
CA ASN A 289 -12.55 25.17 -9.38
C ASN A 289 -11.44 24.49 -8.58
N PHE A 290 -11.63 23.23 -8.15
CA PHE A 290 -10.69 22.50 -7.32
C PHE A 290 -10.40 21.11 -7.89
N LYS A 291 -9.26 20.54 -7.49
CA LYS A 291 -8.84 19.17 -7.83
C LYS A 291 -8.82 18.29 -6.57
N LEU A 292 -9.50 17.14 -6.62
CA LEU A 292 -9.47 16.09 -5.59
C LEU A 292 -8.94 14.79 -6.21
N GLY A 293 -7.70 14.41 -5.87
CA GLY A 293 -7.03 13.31 -6.57
C GLY A 293 -6.91 13.64 -8.05
N ASP A 294 -7.50 12.82 -8.93
CA ASP A 294 -7.55 13.05 -10.38
C ASP A 294 -8.88 13.65 -10.87
N ARG A 295 -9.83 13.94 -9.97
CA ARG A 295 -11.15 14.46 -10.31
C ARG A 295 -11.24 15.96 -10.06
N CYS A 296 -12.06 16.63 -10.86
CA CYS A 296 -12.42 18.03 -10.64
C CYS A 296 -13.69 18.13 -9.81
N VAL A 297 -13.66 18.99 -8.79
CA VAL A 297 -14.79 19.23 -7.89
C VAL A 297 -15.05 20.72 -7.72
N ASN A 298 -16.30 21.08 -7.47
CA ASN A 298 -16.72 22.47 -7.35
C ASN A 298 -16.22 23.14 -6.06
N ASN A 299 -16.15 22.39 -4.95
CA ASN A 299 -15.67 22.88 -3.66
C ASN A 299 -14.94 21.80 -2.87
N CYS A 300 -14.09 22.22 -1.94
CA CYS A 300 -13.47 21.34 -0.94
C CYS A 300 -14.21 21.33 0.41
N SER A 301 -15.40 21.92 0.49
CA SER A 301 -16.19 22.04 1.72
C SER A 301 -17.24 20.93 1.87
N MET A 302 -17.17 19.90 1.01
CA MET A 302 -18.04 18.73 1.08
C MET A 302 -17.59 17.80 2.22
N PHE A 303 -18.51 16.96 2.71
CA PHE A 303 -18.22 16.01 3.79
C PHE A 303 -17.01 15.12 3.45
N GLY A 304 -16.06 15.04 4.39
CA GLY A 304 -14.89 14.18 4.28
C GLY A 304 -13.72 14.73 3.44
N ILE A 305 -13.81 15.96 2.94
CA ILE A 305 -12.70 16.62 2.23
C ILE A 305 -12.43 18.01 2.82
N TYR A 306 -11.22 18.52 2.58
CA TYR A 306 -10.80 19.86 2.98
C TYR A 306 -9.87 20.46 1.93
N GLU A 307 -9.75 21.79 1.91
CA GLU A 307 -8.77 22.48 1.06
C GLU A 307 -7.38 22.37 1.68
N LYS A 308 -6.50 21.61 1.03
CA LYS A 308 -5.12 21.41 1.50
C LYS A 308 -4.21 22.56 1.06
N GLU A 309 -4.32 22.93 -0.21
CA GLU A 309 -3.55 23.98 -0.88
C GLU A 309 -4.50 24.72 -1.83
N SER A 310 -4.08 25.88 -2.35
CA SER A 310 -4.93 26.68 -3.25
C SER A 310 -5.43 25.83 -4.43
N LYS A 311 -6.75 25.67 -4.52
CA LYS A 311 -7.43 24.86 -5.56
C LYS A 311 -7.17 23.34 -5.49
N VAL A 312 -6.66 22.81 -4.38
CA VAL A 312 -6.41 21.37 -4.20
C VAL A 312 -7.12 20.86 -2.94
N CYS A 313 -8.04 19.94 -3.13
CA CYS A 313 -8.72 19.25 -2.05
C CYS A 313 -7.96 17.98 -1.65
N ALA A 314 -8.08 17.59 -0.38
CA ALA A 314 -7.62 16.31 0.12
C ALA A 314 -8.69 15.66 0.99
N ASN A 315 -8.62 14.33 1.12
CA ASN A 315 -9.50 13.58 2.01
C ASN A 315 -9.09 13.77 3.47
N CYS A 316 -10.08 13.78 4.35
CA CYS A 316 -9.90 13.69 5.79
C CYS A 316 -9.39 12.31 6.21
N HIS A 317 -8.87 12.22 7.44
CA HIS A 317 -8.58 10.94 8.07
C HIS A 317 -9.86 10.08 8.18
N GLU A 318 -9.74 8.75 8.07
CA GLU A 318 -10.88 7.82 8.11
C GLU A 318 -11.66 7.81 9.44
N GLU A 319 -11.00 8.30 10.50
CA GLU A 319 -11.55 8.48 11.86
C GLU A 319 -12.22 9.85 12.06
N CYS A 320 -12.21 10.73 11.06
CA CYS A 320 -12.94 11.99 11.11
C CYS A 320 -14.41 11.79 10.72
N GLU A 321 -15.31 12.45 11.44
CA GLU A 321 -16.73 12.51 11.10
C GLU A 321 -17.12 13.93 10.68
N GLY A 322 -17.74 14.03 9.51
CA GLY A 322 -18.17 15.30 8.93
C GLY A 322 -17.05 16.02 8.16
N GLY A 323 -16.05 16.55 8.86
CA GLY A 323 -14.99 17.37 8.25
C GLY A 323 -13.70 17.41 9.05
N CYS A 324 -12.68 18.03 8.45
CA CYS A 324 -11.34 18.16 9.02
C CYS A 324 -10.65 19.43 8.51
N TYR A 325 -9.55 19.79 9.18
CA TYR A 325 -8.66 20.90 8.78
C TYR A 325 -7.29 20.41 8.29
N GLY A 326 -7.14 19.09 8.16
CA GLY A 326 -5.88 18.44 7.85
C GLY A 326 -6.05 16.93 7.69
N SER A 327 -5.03 16.26 7.15
CA SER A 327 -5.07 14.82 6.88
C SER A 327 -4.87 13.94 8.11
N ASP A 328 -4.25 14.47 9.17
CA ASP A 328 -4.01 13.74 10.42
C ASP A 328 -5.32 13.55 11.21
N SER A 329 -5.42 12.45 11.97
CA SER A 329 -6.58 12.17 12.83
C SER A 329 -6.74 13.18 13.96
N SER A 330 -5.73 14.00 14.24
CA SER A 330 -5.84 15.12 15.18
C SER A 330 -6.57 16.35 14.62
N ASN A 331 -6.72 16.44 13.29
CA ASN A 331 -7.30 17.61 12.63
C ASN A 331 -8.79 17.45 12.33
N CYS A 332 -9.44 16.43 12.88
CA CYS A 332 -10.86 16.22 12.72
C CYS A 332 -11.66 17.29 13.47
N VAL A 333 -12.77 17.74 12.87
CA VAL A 333 -13.77 18.57 13.58
C VAL A 333 -14.43 17.75 14.70
N ARG A 334 -14.73 16.48 14.42
CA ARG A 334 -15.28 15.51 15.37
C ARG A 334 -14.73 14.11 15.06
N CYS A 335 -14.48 13.33 16.10
CA CYS A 335 -14.09 11.92 15.94
C CYS A 335 -15.31 11.07 15.61
N LYS A 336 -15.14 10.14 14.67
CA LYS A 336 -16.13 9.14 14.30
C LYS A 336 -16.37 8.10 15.39
N ASN A 337 -15.28 7.71 16.07
CA ASN A 337 -15.30 6.75 17.17
C ASN A 337 -14.92 7.43 18.49
N VAL A 338 -13.68 7.27 18.96
CA VAL A 338 -13.21 7.81 20.24
C VAL A 338 -12.00 8.73 20.04
N LYS A 339 -11.73 9.59 21.03
CA LYS A 339 -10.63 10.55 21.03
C LYS A 339 -9.58 10.16 22.07
N ASP A 340 -8.35 9.93 21.65
CA ASP A 340 -7.21 9.69 22.51
C ASP A 340 -6.24 10.88 22.47
N GLY A 341 -6.29 11.72 23.52
CA GLY A 341 -5.55 12.97 23.54
C GLY A 341 -6.01 13.89 22.40
N PRO A 342 -5.13 14.34 21.49
CA PRO A 342 -5.53 15.13 20.34
C PRO A 342 -6.05 14.28 19.17
N TYR A 343 -5.86 12.96 19.16
CA TYR A 343 -6.07 12.10 17.99
C TYR A 343 -7.42 11.39 18.02
N CYS A 344 -8.10 11.29 16.88
CA CYS A 344 -9.24 10.40 16.71
C CYS A 344 -8.76 8.97 16.39
N VAL A 345 -9.29 7.98 17.09
CA VAL A 345 -8.91 6.56 16.96
C VAL A 345 -10.15 5.67 16.98
N ALA A 346 -10.04 4.48 16.35
CA ALA A 346 -11.17 3.55 16.27
C ALA A 346 -11.58 2.97 17.63
N THR A 347 -10.60 2.68 18.49
CA THR A 347 -10.81 2.15 19.86
C THR A 347 -9.73 2.67 20.80
N CYS A 348 -10.04 2.80 22.09
CA CYS A 348 -9.05 3.23 23.08
C CYS A 348 -7.92 2.20 23.22
N PRO A 349 -6.65 2.63 23.38
CA PRO A 349 -5.55 1.73 23.69
C PRO A 349 -5.84 0.92 24.96
N SER A 350 -5.22 -0.26 25.09
CA SER A 350 -5.47 -1.17 26.21
C SER A 350 -5.20 -0.56 27.59
N SER A 351 -4.31 0.42 27.71
CA SER A 351 -4.04 1.15 28.96
C SER A 351 -5.10 2.20 29.31
N LYS A 352 -6.15 2.31 28.50
CA LYS A 352 -7.21 3.31 28.62
C LYS A 352 -8.59 2.68 28.47
N TYR A 353 -9.61 3.37 28.97
CA TYR A 353 -11.01 3.02 28.75
C TYR A 353 -11.75 4.16 28.05
N ASN A 354 -12.85 3.82 27.39
CA ASN A 354 -13.71 4.80 26.74
C ASN A 354 -14.66 5.43 27.77
N ASN A 355 -14.49 6.71 28.04
CA ASN A 355 -15.41 7.53 28.80
C ASN A 355 -16.17 8.47 27.85
N ASN A 356 -17.39 8.10 27.46
CA ASN A 356 -18.28 8.93 26.62
C ASN A 356 -17.63 9.48 25.33
N GLY A 357 -16.74 8.71 24.70
CA GLY A 357 -16.06 9.10 23.47
C GLY A 357 -14.63 9.62 23.68
N GLU A 358 -14.14 9.77 24.92
CA GLU A 358 -12.76 10.14 25.21
C GLU A 358 -12.01 9.02 25.94
N CYS A 359 -10.74 8.81 25.58
CA CYS A 359 -9.91 7.76 26.16
C CYS A 359 -9.18 8.24 27.42
N GLU A 360 -9.57 7.70 28.56
CA GLU A 360 -8.99 8.00 29.86
C GLU A 360 -8.10 6.86 30.37
N ASN A 361 -7.09 7.19 31.17
CA ASN A 361 -6.16 6.19 31.68
C ASN A 361 -6.85 5.21 32.64
N CYS A 362 -6.51 3.93 32.48
CA CYS A 362 -6.80 2.93 33.50
C CYS A 362 -6.05 3.23 34.80
N HIS A 363 -6.53 2.65 35.90
CA HIS A 363 -5.77 2.66 37.14
C HIS A 363 -4.42 1.95 36.94
N GLY A 364 -3.35 2.48 37.56
CA GLY A 364 -1.98 1.99 37.37
C GLY A 364 -1.75 0.53 37.80
N ASN A 365 -2.69 -0.05 38.55
CA ASN A 365 -2.63 -1.46 38.99
C ASN A 365 -3.39 -2.42 38.07
N CYS A 366 -4.08 -1.91 37.04
CA CYS A 366 -4.77 -2.74 36.06
C CYS A 366 -3.80 -3.40 35.08
N ILE A 367 -4.07 -4.65 34.74
CA ILE A 367 -3.33 -5.44 33.75
C ILE A 367 -4.30 -5.93 32.68
N GLU A 368 -3.83 -6.00 31.43
CA GLU A 368 -4.66 -6.32 30.26
C GLU A 368 -5.84 -5.35 30.06
N GLY A 369 -5.68 -4.12 30.55
CA GLY A 369 -6.60 -3.02 30.40
C GLY A 369 -7.75 -2.95 31.39
N CYS A 370 -8.68 -2.05 31.13
CA CYS A 370 -9.81 -1.75 32.02
C CYS A 370 -11.05 -1.34 31.22
N LYS A 371 -12.20 -1.34 31.90
CA LYS A 371 -13.49 -0.84 31.40
C LYS A 371 -13.94 0.44 32.08
N GLY A 372 -13.21 0.89 33.09
CA GLY A 372 -13.47 2.12 33.83
C GLY A 372 -12.30 2.48 34.76
N PRO A 373 -12.47 3.52 35.60
CA PRO A 373 -11.40 4.07 36.42
C PRO A 373 -11.12 3.26 37.70
N ASP A 374 -11.98 2.31 38.04
CA ASP A 374 -11.94 1.69 39.36
C ASP A 374 -10.74 0.74 39.50
N ASN A 375 -10.10 0.76 40.68
CA ASN A 375 -8.96 -0.10 41.02
C ASN A 375 -9.38 -1.51 41.47
N ASN A 376 -10.43 -2.08 40.89
CA ASN A 376 -10.93 -3.42 41.22
C ASN A 376 -11.22 -4.20 39.94
N VAL A 377 -11.27 -5.53 40.01
CA VAL A 377 -11.63 -6.33 38.84
C VAL A 377 -13.14 -6.33 38.70
N GLY A 378 -13.67 -5.76 37.62
CA GLY A 378 -15.11 -5.62 37.44
C GLY A 378 -15.53 -4.83 36.20
N GLU A 379 -16.83 -4.62 36.03
CA GLU A 379 -17.40 -3.95 34.84
C GLU A 379 -16.98 -2.48 34.70
N ARG A 380 -16.58 -1.84 35.79
CA ARG A 380 -16.13 -0.43 35.85
C ARG A 380 -14.65 -0.28 36.23
N GLY A 381 -13.90 -1.38 36.26
CA GLY A 381 -12.51 -1.39 36.71
C GLY A 381 -11.61 -2.20 35.79
N CYS A 382 -10.58 -2.82 36.36
CA CYS A 382 -9.58 -3.60 35.64
C CYS A 382 -10.15 -4.88 35.03
N ASN A 383 -9.64 -5.30 33.88
CA ASN A 383 -9.91 -6.62 33.31
C ASN A 383 -9.23 -7.73 34.11
N SER A 384 -8.01 -7.46 34.58
CA SER A 384 -7.21 -8.35 35.43
C SER A 384 -6.21 -7.55 36.27
N CYS A 385 -5.61 -8.18 37.28
CA CYS A 385 -4.60 -7.58 38.16
C CYS A 385 -3.56 -8.64 38.56
N LYS A 386 -2.30 -8.22 38.78
CA LYS A 386 -1.22 -9.15 39.18
C LYS A 386 -1.38 -9.65 40.62
N LYS A 387 -1.72 -8.71 41.50
CA LYS A 387 -2.03 -8.92 42.90
C LYS A 387 -3.35 -8.23 43.21
N ALA A 388 -4.17 -8.89 43.99
CA ALA A 388 -5.49 -8.40 44.37
C ALA A 388 -5.73 -8.73 45.84
N LEU A 389 -6.41 -7.85 46.54
CA LEU A 389 -6.97 -8.14 47.84
C LEU A 389 -8.34 -8.74 47.66
N VAL A 390 -8.57 -9.80 48.42
CA VAL A 390 -9.76 -10.63 48.29
C VAL A 390 -10.45 -10.61 49.65
N ASN A 391 -11.76 -10.34 49.65
CA ASN A 391 -12.55 -10.32 50.86
C ASN A 391 -12.90 -11.75 51.34
N ASP A 392 -13.56 -11.87 52.49
CA ASP A 392 -13.99 -13.16 53.06
C ASP A 392 -14.99 -13.95 52.18
N LYS A 393 -15.52 -13.32 51.12
CA LYS A 393 -16.46 -13.92 50.16
C LYS A 393 -15.79 -14.33 48.84
N ASN A 394 -14.46 -14.27 48.76
CA ASN A 394 -13.67 -14.50 47.55
C ASN A 394 -13.88 -13.46 46.42
N ASP A 395 -14.43 -12.28 46.73
CA ASP A 395 -14.54 -11.19 45.77
C ASP A 395 -13.26 -10.34 45.80
N ILE A 396 -12.80 -9.92 44.62
CA ILE A 396 -11.66 -9.00 44.49
C ILE A 396 -12.10 -7.60 44.94
N GLU A 397 -11.50 -7.11 46.01
CA GLU A 397 -11.82 -5.82 46.62
C GLU A 397 -11.06 -4.68 45.92
N TYR A 398 -9.74 -4.82 45.77
CA TYR A 398 -8.90 -3.87 45.01
C TYR A 398 -7.58 -4.48 44.57
N CYS A 399 -6.98 -3.89 43.53
CA CYS A 399 -5.73 -4.34 42.94
C CYS A 399 -4.53 -3.64 43.56
N LEU A 400 -3.45 -4.40 43.74
CA LEU A 400 -2.19 -3.95 44.34
C LEU A 400 -1.07 -3.96 43.30
N GLN A 401 -0.05 -3.13 43.52
CA GLN A 401 1.17 -3.20 42.70
C GLN A 401 1.94 -4.49 42.99
N GLU A 402 2.72 -4.95 42.01
CA GLU A 402 3.51 -6.17 42.15
C GLU A 402 4.48 -6.13 43.34
N ASN A 403 5.05 -4.97 43.64
CA ASN A 403 6.05 -4.80 44.69
C ASN A 403 5.43 -4.31 46.02
N GLU A 404 4.12 -4.13 46.07
CA GLU A 404 3.42 -3.66 47.27
C GLU A 404 3.26 -4.81 48.28
N GLN A 405 3.47 -4.50 49.56
CA GLN A 405 3.26 -5.43 50.66
C GLN A 405 1.76 -5.49 51.00
N CYS A 406 1.27 -6.66 51.39
CA CYS A 406 -0.12 -6.79 51.84
C CYS A 406 -0.38 -5.87 53.04
N PRO A 407 -1.52 -5.17 53.09
CA PRO A 407 -1.92 -4.37 54.24
C PRO A 407 -1.96 -5.20 55.53
N TYR A 408 -1.81 -4.53 56.66
CA TYR A 408 -1.84 -5.19 57.97
C TYR A 408 -3.17 -5.96 58.15
N GLY A 409 -3.05 -7.27 58.44
CA GLY A 409 -4.20 -8.18 58.54
C GLY A 409 -4.46 -9.04 57.30
N TYR A 410 -3.75 -8.82 56.19
CA TYR A 410 -3.83 -9.63 54.97
C TYR A 410 -2.53 -10.39 54.72
N PHE A 411 -2.62 -11.57 54.08
CA PHE A 411 -1.49 -12.43 53.76
C PHE A 411 -1.46 -12.76 52.26
N SER A 412 -0.28 -12.89 51.67
CA SER A 412 -0.13 -13.20 50.24
C SER A 412 -0.29 -14.69 49.97
N GLU A 413 -1.18 -15.06 49.05
CA GLU A 413 -1.35 -16.42 48.55
C GLU A 413 -1.34 -16.44 47.01
N LEU A 414 -0.76 -17.48 46.41
CA LEU A 414 -0.81 -17.70 44.96
C LEU A 414 -2.11 -18.41 44.58
N VAL A 415 -2.87 -17.79 43.68
CA VAL A 415 -4.21 -18.25 43.30
C VAL A 415 -4.28 -18.41 41.78
N VAL A 416 -4.85 -19.52 41.30
CA VAL A 416 -5.04 -19.78 39.86
C VAL A 416 -6.49 -19.51 39.49
N ARG A 417 -6.71 -18.78 38.38
CA ARG A 417 -8.04 -18.53 37.84
C ARG A 417 -8.48 -19.72 37.00
N LYS A 418 -9.56 -20.41 37.40
CA LYS A 418 -10.13 -21.51 36.58
C LYS A 418 -10.99 -20.97 35.44
N SER A 419 -11.19 -21.79 34.40
CA SER A 419 -12.08 -21.50 33.26
C SER A 419 -13.53 -21.19 33.65
N SER A 420 -13.95 -21.54 34.87
CA SER A 420 -15.25 -21.22 35.46
C SER A 420 -15.31 -19.86 36.18
N GLY A 421 -14.25 -19.05 36.15
CA GLY A 421 -14.19 -17.73 36.79
C GLY A 421 -13.93 -17.74 38.30
N LEU A 422 -13.89 -18.91 38.95
CA LEU A 422 -13.64 -19.08 40.38
C LEU A 422 -12.13 -19.08 40.69
N LEU A 423 -11.73 -18.27 41.67
CA LEU A 423 -10.38 -18.21 42.22
C LEU A 423 -10.16 -19.42 43.14
N LYS A 424 -9.09 -20.19 42.92
CA LYS A 424 -8.73 -21.33 43.78
C LYS A 424 -7.25 -21.29 44.17
N SER A 425 -6.97 -21.49 45.46
CA SER A 425 -5.60 -21.54 45.98
C SER A 425 -4.75 -22.57 45.23
N MET A 426 -3.49 -22.23 44.92
CA MET A 426 -2.53 -23.20 44.39
C MET A 426 -2.29 -24.35 45.37
N VAL A 427 -2.38 -24.11 46.69
CA VAL A 427 -2.23 -25.15 47.70
C VAL A 427 -3.37 -26.17 47.59
N ASP A 428 -4.60 -25.69 47.40
CA ASP A 428 -5.75 -26.57 47.18
C ASP A 428 -5.66 -27.31 45.85
N GLU A 429 -5.15 -26.68 44.79
CA GLU A 429 -4.98 -27.33 43.49
C GLU A 429 -3.88 -28.39 43.51
N PHE A 430 -2.76 -28.12 44.20
CA PHE A 430 -1.73 -29.11 44.49
C PHE A 430 -2.29 -30.25 45.36
N GLN A 431 -3.07 -29.97 46.40
CA GLN A 431 -3.70 -31.03 47.19
C GLN A 431 -4.74 -31.82 46.41
N THR A 432 -5.48 -31.18 45.50
CA THR A 432 -6.45 -31.86 44.63
C THR A 432 -5.72 -32.73 43.59
N SER A 433 -4.64 -32.21 42.99
CA SER A 433 -3.79 -32.94 42.04
C SER A 433 -3.02 -34.07 42.72
N LEU A 434 -2.54 -33.88 43.95
CA LEU A 434 -1.93 -34.92 44.78
C LEU A 434 -2.96 -35.98 45.20
N LYS A 435 -4.19 -35.58 45.57
CA LYS A 435 -5.31 -36.52 45.79
C LYS A 435 -5.65 -37.29 44.52
N HIS A 436 -5.62 -36.65 43.34
CA HIS A 436 -5.88 -37.31 42.07
C HIS A 436 -4.74 -38.26 41.67
N PHE A 437 -3.48 -37.87 41.94
CA PHE A 437 -2.29 -38.69 41.73
C PHE A 437 -2.24 -39.89 42.70
N LEU A 438 -2.69 -39.69 43.95
CA LEU A 438 -2.84 -40.75 44.95
C LEU A 438 -4.03 -41.66 44.65
N GLN A 439 -5.15 -41.16 44.14
CA GLN A 439 -6.27 -41.99 43.67
C GLN A 439 -5.91 -42.80 42.41
N LYS A 440 -5.12 -42.23 41.48
CA LYS A 440 -4.61 -42.97 40.31
C LYS A 440 -3.63 -44.07 40.73
N ARG A 441 -2.73 -43.80 41.68
CA ARG A 441 -1.85 -44.84 42.26
C ARG A 441 -2.60 -45.91 43.07
N PHE A 442 -3.73 -45.59 43.67
CA PHE A 442 -4.57 -46.57 44.38
C PHE A 442 -5.42 -47.45 43.45
N LEU A 443 -5.72 -46.99 42.23
CA LEU A 443 -6.39 -47.79 41.19
C LEU A 443 -5.42 -48.66 40.37
N ASP A 444 -4.15 -48.27 40.27
CA ASP A 444 -3.11 -49.09 39.62
C ASP A 444 -2.52 -50.19 40.53
N TYR A 445 -2.72 -50.12 41.86
CA TYR A 445 -2.22 -51.12 42.81
C TYR A 445 -3.18 -52.28 43.11
N THR A 446 -4.44 -52.22 42.64
CA THR A 446 -5.43 -53.31 42.80
C THR A 446 -5.60 -54.17 41.54
N ALA A 447 -4.79 -53.97 40.50
CA ALA A 447 -4.75 -54.82 39.31
C ALA A 447 -3.59 -55.84 39.27
N PHE A 448 -2.81 -55.97 40.36
CA PHE A 448 -1.70 -56.94 40.45
C PHE A 448 -1.61 -57.56 41.85
N LYS A 449 -2.65 -58.29 42.27
CA LYS A 449 -2.52 -59.48 43.12
C LYS A 449 -3.88 -60.19 43.27
N LEU A 450 -3.88 -61.44 42.80
CA LEU A 450 -4.90 -62.49 42.78
C LEU A 450 -5.91 -62.44 41.62
#